data_AF-A0A759WB84-F1
#
_entry.id   AF-A0A759WB84-F1
#
_cell.length_a   1.000
_cell.length_b   1.000
_cell.length_c   1.000
_cell.angle_alpha   90.00
_cell.angle_beta   90.00
_cell.angle_gamma   90.00
#
_symmetry.space_group_name_H-M   'P 1'
#
loop_
_entity.id
_entity.type
_entity.pdbx_description
1 polymer ?
#
loop_
_entity_poly.entity_id
_entity_poly.type
_entity_poly.pdbx_seq_one_letter_code
_entity_poly.pdbx_strand_id
1 'polypeptide(L)'
;MSNKPWRAGKDLASVVENMEIGTGQRGDGKDAFVTQRQLAELKLAKITGSAGSGKVRLTSGLGPGIFPELPSPERPTRPEGLEVTAGFSYVLLEWVMPKYNGHSLTEVWRGTEDNLSDAVLVGTTPGQVYSDSVNPGWKGFYWIRFVNSAGVSGPYNSPDGTPAETKLSVQAVIDQIHDEAGKSPVVDALKKKISDSAKAVNEHIEKVSEDGGKAFQAMWGQKASAAGITAGIGIVAGKDAAGKPVSQVAIATSQFFMFDPNNPGNTAYPFAVSGGKVVIQKAMIYDAVVDALAAQYIVADEVKVGATLTAPYIRSGTISNGKFTVDSNGNVNADDANLSNVTARGGNFYDLNAYNLSVDKGTLSNVHILNNCQVDGIIRANQIEGDIAKTYVVNGNSIYIPPQMFDMNLVCMMGDFNIRLNGAEQWPVLSVEIARWQTGSSWSGGSPGHGGGSYRPSYDSMYIKVYRLSAGTAATISGTYSYHGGVMPLPPHVIWMSKA
;
A
#
# COMPACT_ATOMS: atom_id res chain seq x y z
N MET A 1 85.14 24.87 -10.12
CA MET A 1 85.23 26.09 -10.96
C MET A 1 86.39 26.93 -10.43
N SER A 2 87.37 27.21 -11.29
CA SER A 2 88.63 27.85 -10.90
C SER A 2 88.41 29.34 -10.61
N ASN A 3 88.64 29.77 -9.36
CA ASN A 3 88.68 31.18 -8.93
C ASN A 3 89.94 31.88 -9.50
N LYS A 4 90.09 31.90 -10.82
CA LYS A 4 91.15 32.66 -11.49
C LYS A 4 90.47 33.84 -12.19
N PRO A 5 90.78 35.09 -11.81
CA PRO A 5 90.10 36.28 -12.31
C PRO A 5 90.45 36.58 -13.79
N TRP A 6 91.50 35.96 -14.31
CA TRP A 6 92.00 36.14 -15.67
C TRP A 6 91.50 35.06 -16.63
N ARG A 7 90.95 35.47 -17.77
CA ARG A 7 90.53 34.54 -18.84
C ARG A 7 91.70 34.21 -19.76
N ALA A 8 91.86 32.93 -20.11
CA ALA A 8 92.93 32.45 -21.00
C ALA A 8 92.59 32.50 -22.51
N GLY A 9 91.46 33.12 -22.89
CA GLY A 9 91.03 33.23 -24.28
C GLY A 9 91.94 34.14 -25.11
N LYS A 10 92.12 33.82 -26.40
CA LYS A 10 92.97 34.58 -27.35
C LYS A 10 92.15 35.57 -28.22
N ASP A 11 90.86 35.67 -27.97
CA ASP A 11 89.95 36.58 -28.66
C ASP A 11 90.04 38.01 -28.09
N LEU A 12 89.63 39.00 -28.89
CA LEU A 12 89.71 40.41 -28.51
C LEU A 12 88.92 40.72 -27.23
N ALA A 13 87.78 40.06 -27.00
CA ALA A 13 86.96 40.30 -25.82
C ALA A 13 87.66 39.82 -24.53
N SER A 14 88.31 38.65 -24.57
CA SER A 14 89.14 38.18 -23.45
C SER A 14 90.32 39.11 -23.15
N VAL A 15 90.96 39.70 -24.19
CA VAL A 15 92.05 40.66 -24.00
C VAL A 15 91.53 41.97 -23.40
N VAL A 16 90.39 42.49 -23.86
CA VAL A 16 89.76 43.70 -23.32
C VAL A 16 89.34 43.50 -21.87
N GLU A 17 88.66 42.38 -21.57
CA GLU A 17 88.21 42.06 -20.22
C GLU A 17 89.38 41.93 -19.24
N ASN A 18 90.45 41.24 -19.62
CA ASN A 18 91.66 41.15 -18.81
C ASN A 18 92.31 42.54 -18.61
N MET A 19 92.35 43.39 -19.64
CA MET A 19 92.89 44.75 -19.49
C MET A 19 92.03 45.64 -18.59
N GLU A 20 90.71 45.50 -18.61
CA GLU A 20 89.80 46.20 -17.68
C GLU A 20 89.96 45.73 -16.23
N ILE A 21 90.14 44.41 -16.02
CA ILE A 21 90.45 43.84 -14.69
C ILE A 21 91.81 44.34 -14.21
N GLY A 22 92.83 44.29 -15.07
CA GLY A 22 94.18 44.75 -14.76
C GLY A 22 94.31 46.24 -14.54
N THR A 23 93.44 47.07 -15.11
CA THR A 23 93.39 48.52 -14.82
C THR A 23 92.45 48.86 -13.67
N GLY A 24 91.78 47.86 -13.07
CA GLY A 24 90.85 48.03 -11.96
C GLY A 24 89.51 48.66 -12.36
N GLN A 25 89.20 48.74 -13.65
CA GLN A 25 87.92 49.29 -14.15
C GLN A 25 86.79 48.25 -14.12
N ARG A 26 87.13 46.95 -14.00
CA ARG A 26 86.21 45.83 -13.88
C ARG A 26 86.64 44.92 -12.73
N GLY A 27 85.70 44.42 -11.92
CA GLY A 27 85.98 43.59 -10.74
C GLY A 27 86.05 44.39 -9.44
N ASP A 28 86.55 43.77 -8.36
CA ASP A 28 86.65 44.39 -7.02
C ASP A 28 87.99 45.11 -6.76
N GLY A 29 88.81 45.26 -7.82
CA GLY A 29 90.09 45.97 -7.81
C GLY A 29 91.25 45.21 -7.16
N LYS A 30 91.03 44.03 -6.57
CA LYS A 30 92.11 43.28 -5.89
C LYS A 30 93.12 42.66 -6.86
N ASP A 31 92.68 42.42 -8.09
CA ASP A 31 93.51 41.87 -9.16
C ASP A 31 94.06 42.93 -10.13
N ALA A 32 93.90 44.23 -9.79
CA ALA A 32 94.44 45.31 -10.58
C ALA A 32 95.98 45.32 -10.54
N PHE A 33 96.61 45.75 -11.63
CA PHE A 33 98.05 45.90 -11.73
C PHE A 33 98.55 46.98 -10.76
N VAL A 34 99.54 46.63 -9.95
CA VAL A 34 100.20 47.59 -9.07
C VAL A 34 101.26 48.36 -9.86
N THR A 35 101.15 49.69 -9.89
CA THR A 35 102.13 50.55 -10.53
C THR A 35 103.36 50.77 -9.65
N GLN A 36 104.52 51.00 -10.28
CA GLN A 36 105.75 51.34 -9.56
C GLN A 36 105.59 52.58 -8.66
N ARG A 37 104.70 53.51 -9.03
CA ARG A 37 104.36 54.71 -8.24
C ARG A 37 103.57 54.38 -6.99
N GLN A 38 102.57 53.51 -7.08
CA GLN A 38 101.78 53.07 -5.92
C GLN A 38 102.66 52.33 -4.89
N LEU A 39 103.63 51.53 -5.34
CA LEU A 39 104.60 50.89 -4.43
C LEU A 39 105.47 51.90 -3.67
N ALA A 40 105.78 53.04 -4.29
CA ALA A 40 106.55 54.10 -3.67
C ALA A 40 105.74 54.97 -2.71
N GLU A 41 104.48 55.26 -3.05
CA GLU A 41 103.55 56.00 -2.18
C GLU A 41 103.22 55.22 -0.90
N LEU A 42 103.11 53.90 -1.01
CA LEU A 42 102.94 53.00 0.14
C LEU A 42 104.24 52.80 0.95
N LYS A 43 105.35 53.42 0.55
CA LYS A 43 106.70 53.30 1.15
C LYS A 43 107.26 51.87 1.18
N LEU A 44 106.72 50.97 0.38
CA LEU A 44 107.19 49.59 0.26
C LEU A 44 108.40 49.49 -0.69
N ALA A 45 108.50 50.41 -1.65
CA ALA A 45 109.66 50.60 -2.51
C ALA A 45 110.06 52.09 -2.58
N LYS A 46 111.29 52.39 -3.01
CA LYS A 46 111.73 53.74 -3.37
C LYS A 46 112.02 53.78 -4.86
N ILE A 47 111.46 54.78 -5.54
CA ILE A 47 111.77 55.04 -6.94
C ILE A 47 113.11 55.77 -7.02
N THR A 48 114.03 55.22 -7.81
CA THR A 48 115.31 55.86 -8.14
C THR A 48 115.37 56.11 -9.65
N GLY A 49 115.63 57.36 -10.03
CA GLY A 49 115.83 57.75 -11.42
C GLY A 49 117.30 57.66 -11.78
N SER A 50 117.63 56.94 -12.86
CA SER A 50 118.96 57.02 -13.47
C SER A 50 118.95 58.17 -14.47
N ALA A 51 119.72 59.23 -14.20
CA ALA A 51 119.89 60.33 -15.13
C ALA A 51 120.56 59.80 -16.42
N GLY A 52 119.84 59.84 -17.55
CA GLY A 52 120.40 59.58 -18.88
C GLY A 52 119.77 58.43 -19.68
N SER A 53 118.92 57.58 -19.07
CA SER A 53 118.10 56.63 -19.82
C SER A 53 116.74 56.56 -19.14
N GLY A 54 115.63 56.77 -19.85
CA GLY A 54 114.28 56.90 -19.27
C GLY A 54 113.70 55.65 -18.57
N LYS A 55 114.53 54.84 -17.91
CA LYS A 55 114.15 53.64 -17.15
C LYS A 55 114.14 53.94 -15.66
N VAL A 56 113.01 53.66 -15.01
CA VAL A 56 112.82 53.76 -13.56
C VAL A 56 113.25 52.43 -12.89
N ARG A 57 114.01 52.51 -11.79
CA ARG A 57 114.37 51.34 -10.95
C ARG A 57 113.78 51.46 -9.55
N LEU A 58 113.30 50.33 -9.01
CA LEU A 58 112.78 50.21 -7.65
C LEU A 58 113.85 49.62 -6.71
N THR A 59 114.05 50.24 -5.56
CA THR A 59 114.83 49.70 -4.41
C THR A 59 113.90 49.52 -3.21
N SER A 60 114.24 48.68 -2.22
CA SER A 60 113.36 48.46 -1.06
C SER A 60 113.09 49.76 -0.29
N GLY A 61 111.84 49.98 0.11
CA GLY A 61 111.39 51.23 0.76
C GLY A 61 111.57 51.26 2.28
N LEU A 62 111.81 50.10 2.89
CA LEU A 62 112.13 49.96 4.31
C LEU A 62 113.66 49.88 4.44
N GLY A 63 114.26 50.79 5.21
CA GLY A 63 115.71 50.97 5.32
C GLY A 63 116.47 49.71 5.77
N PRO A 64 117.77 49.62 5.50
CA PRO A 64 118.57 48.44 5.82
C PRO A 64 118.69 48.27 7.34
N GLY A 65 118.24 47.14 7.88
CA GLY A 65 118.48 46.76 9.28
C GLY A 65 117.32 46.14 10.07
N ILE A 66 116.12 45.96 9.51
CA ILE A 66 114.93 45.44 10.24
C ILE A 66 114.40 44.14 9.63
N PHE A 67 115.31 43.24 9.25
CA PHE A 67 115.01 41.82 9.17
C PHE A 67 116.07 41.10 10.00
N PRO A 68 115.72 40.28 11.00
CA PRO A 68 116.70 39.41 11.63
C PRO A 68 117.31 38.55 10.52
N GLU A 69 118.63 38.41 10.53
CA GLU A 69 119.34 37.47 9.67
C GLU A 69 118.73 36.09 9.95
N LEU A 70 117.90 35.60 9.01
CA LEU A 70 117.26 34.30 9.17
C LEU A 70 118.36 33.25 9.24
N PRO A 71 118.38 32.38 10.27
CA PRO A 71 119.38 31.32 10.36
C PRO A 71 119.36 30.53 9.05
N SER A 72 120.55 30.17 8.55
CA SER A 72 120.67 29.42 7.31
C SER A 72 119.81 28.16 7.37
N PRO A 73 119.08 27.80 6.29
CA PRO A 73 118.17 26.66 6.31
C PRO A 73 118.92 25.39 6.71
N GLU A 74 118.47 24.75 7.77
CA GLU A 74 119.02 23.47 8.22
C GLU A 74 118.51 22.34 7.32
N ARG A 75 119.25 21.25 7.28
CA ARG A 75 118.81 20.06 6.55
C ARG A 75 117.56 19.51 7.25
N PRO A 76 116.45 19.25 6.53
CA PRO A 76 115.23 18.77 7.17
C PRO A 76 115.45 17.46 7.94
N THR A 77 114.88 17.39 9.14
CA THR A 77 114.81 16.14 9.91
C THR A 77 113.75 15.21 9.34
N ARG A 78 113.74 13.96 9.82
CA ARG A 78 112.69 12.99 9.51
C ARG A 78 111.36 13.43 10.14
N PRO A 79 110.23 13.39 9.41
CA PRO A 79 108.92 13.59 10.03
C PRO A 79 108.56 12.50 11.03
N GLU A 80 107.91 12.88 12.13
CA GLU A 80 107.51 11.99 13.22
C GLU A 80 106.00 12.07 13.49
N GLY A 81 105.43 11.00 14.03
CA GLY A 81 104.04 10.95 14.48
C GLY A 81 102.99 11.08 13.37
N LEU A 82 103.24 10.51 12.18
CA LEU A 82 102.24 10.48 11.12
C LEU A 82 101.05 9.58 11.53
N GLU A 83 99.89 10.18 11.72
CA GLU A 83 98.61 9.51 11.94
C GLU A 83 97.69 9.72 10.73
N VAL A 84 96.95 8.67 10.37
CA VAL A 84 96.08 8.64 9.20
C VAL A 84 94.68 8.21 9.62
N THR A 85 93.70 9.10 9.43
CA THR A 85 92.29 8.85 9.74
C THR A 85 91.43 8.93 8.48
N ALA A 86 90.73 7.86 8.15
CA ALA A 86 89.93 7.77 6.92
C ALA A 86 88.41 7.94 7.18
N GLY A 87 87.80 8.85 6.42
CA GLY A 87 86.34 9.05 6.36
C GLY A 87 85.67 8.26 5.23
N PHE A 88 84.53 8.73 4.75
CA PHE A 88 83.86 8.15 3.57
C PHE A 88 84.49 8.59 2.25
N SER A 89 84.98 9.83 2.13
CA SER A 89 85.51 10.37 0.86
C SER A 89 86.79 11.22 1.04
N TYR A 90 87.45 11.07 2.18
CA TYR A 90 88.69 11.76 2.47
C TYR A 90 89.55 10.95 3.44
N VAL A 91 90.85 11.20 3.41
CA VAL A 91 91.83 10.74 4.38
C VAL A 91 92.49 11.98 4.99
N LEU A 92 92.46 12.07 6.32
CA LEU A 92 93.14 13.11 7.07
C LEU A 92 94.49 12.57 7.54
N LEU A 93 95.56 13.29 7.24
CA LEU A 93 96.91 13.01 7.68
C LEU A 93 97.38 14.10 8.62
N GLU A 94 97.88 13.71 9.79
CA GLU A 94 98.40 14.61 10.82
C GLU A 94 99.79 14.15 11.22
N TRP A 95 100.70 15.08 11.49
CA TRP A 95 102.07 14.76 11.93
C TRP A 95 102.60 15.83 12.87
N VAL A 96 103.74 15.55 13.50
CA VAL A 96 104.39 16.50 14.42
C VAL A 96 105.10 17.61 13.64
N MET A 97 104.91 18.85 14.06
CA MET A 97 105.52 20.02 13.42
C MET A 97 107.07 19.93 13.38
N PRO A 98 107.72 20.25 12.25
CA PRO A 98 109.17 20.13 12.08
C PRO A 98 109.94 21.03 13.05
N LYS A 99 110.98 20.46 13.67
CA LYS A 99 111.91 21.16 14.58
C LYS A 99 113.27 21.34 13.91
N TYR A 100 113.35 22.22 12.91
CA TYR A 100 114.60 22.66 12.29
C TYR A 100 114.40 24.03 11.63
N ASN A 101 115.49 24.77 11.42
CA ASN A 101 115.42 26.13 10.87
C ASN A 101 115.13 26.13 9.35
N GLY A 102 114.19 26.96 8.91
CA GLY A 102 113.89 27.15 7.49
C GLY A 102 112.98 26.08 6.87
N HIS A 103 112.04 25.49 7.61
CA HIS A 103 110.99 24.65 7.00
C HIS A 103 110.20 25.42 5.94
N SER A 104 109.97 24.82 4.77
CA SER A 104 109.16 25.41 3.70
C SER A 104 107.83 24.70 3.57
N LEU A 105 107.85 23.38 3.35
CA LEU A 105 106.66 22.57 3.17
C LEU A 105 106.93 21.12 3.52
N THR A 106 105.85 20.41 3.80
CA THR A 106 105.82 18.95 3.87
C THR A 106 105.23 18.45 2.56
N GLU A 107 105.93 17.54 1.90
CA GLU A 107 105.41 16.79 0.77
C GLU A 107 104.67 15.56 1.25
N VAL A 108 103.47 15.34 0.72
CA VAL A 108 102.63 14.18 1.02
C VAL A 108 102.57 13.30 -0.22
N TRP A 109 102.96 12.05 -0.04
CA TRP A 109 103.09 11.04 -1.07
C TRP A 109 102.09 9.91 -0.81
N ARG A 110 101.48 9.38 -1.86
CA ARG A 110 100.46 8.33 -1.79
C ARG A 110 100.78 7.20 -2.76
N GLY A 111 100.58 5.97 -2.32
CA GLY A 111 100.69 4.76 -3.13
C GLY A 111 99.48 3.85 -2.92
N THR A 112 99.18 3.00 -3.89
CA THR A 112 98.18 1.92 -3.75
C THR A 112 98.76 0.67 -3.11
N GLU A 113 100.08 0.51 -3.20
CA GLU A 113 100.85 -0.56 -2.57
C GLU A 113 101.84 0.05 -1.56
N ASP A 114 102.32 -0.75 -0.62
CA ASP A 114 103.30 -0.35 0.38
C ASP A 114 104.72 -0.31 -0.25
N ASN A 115 104.88 0.54 -1.26
CA ASN A 115 106.13 0.73 -1.97
C ASN A 115 106.39 2.23 -2.22
N LEU A 116 107.33 2.78 -1.47
CA LEU A 116 107.72 4.19 -1.56
C LEU A 116 108.24 4.59 -2.96
N SER A 117 108.80 3.65 -3.73
CA SER A 117 109.32 3.96 -5.07
C SER A 117 108.23 4.24 -6.12
N ASP A 118 107.02 3.70 -5.90
CA ASP A 118 105.85 3.91 -6.76
C ASP A 118 104.91 4.99 -6.20
N ALA A 119 105.24 5.56 -5.04
CA ALA A 119 104.45 6.61 -4.43
C ALA A 119 104.47 7.87 -5.31
N VAL A 120 103.31 8.52 -5.43
CA VAL A 120 103.15 9.78 -6.17
C VAL A 120 102.91 10.94 -5.22
N LEU A 121 103.49 12.10 -5.52
CA LEU A 121 103.24 13.32 -4.76
C LEU A 121 101.79 13.76 -4.97
N VAL A 122 100.99 13.72 -3.90
CA VAL A 122 99.57 14.10 -3.94
C VAL A 122 99.31 15.52 -3.46
N GLY A 123 100.25 16.10 -2.70
CA GLY A 123 100.15 17.48 -2.27
C GLY A 123 101.32 17.95 -1.44
N THR A 124 101.33 19.25 -1.18
CA THR A 124 102.30 19.90 -0.30
C THR A 124 101.59 20.85 0.63
N THR A 125 102.00 20.91 1.89
CA THR A 125 101.43 21.84 2.87
C THR A 125 102.51 22.42 3.78
N PRO A 126 102.47 23.71 4.13
CA PRO A 126 103.34 24.29 5.16
C PRO A 126 102.83 23.97 6.58
N GLY A 127 101.63 23.41 6.72
CA GLY A 127 101.03 23.03 8.01
C GLY A 127 101.40 21.62 8.47
N GLN A 128 100.85 21.24 9.63
CA GLN A 128 101.04 19.91 10.25
C GLN A 128 99.92 18.90 9.92
N VAL A 129 98.99 19.29 9.05
CA VAL A 129 97.83 18.50 8.65
C VAL A 129 97.61 18.62 7.15
N TYR A 130 97.18 17.53 6.52
CA TYR A 130 96.76 17.47 5.13
C TYR A 130 95.50 16.61 4.99
N SER A 131 94.55 17.07 4.19
CA SER A 131 93.37 16.28 3.85
C SER A 131 93.45 15.90 2.38
N ASP A 132 93.50 14.60 2.12
CA ASP A 132 93.44 14.04 0.77
C ASP A 132 92.01 13.60 0.46
N SER A 133 91.47 14.01 -0.68
CA SER A 133 90.15 13.60 -1.13
C SER A 133 90.28 12.33 -1.98
N VAL A 134 89.71 11.22 -1.49
CA VAL A 134 89.74 9.92 -2.17
C VAL A 134 88.35 9.33 -2.28
N ASN A 135 88.15 8.40 -3.22
CA ASN A 135 86.84 7.77 -3.39
C ASN A 135 86.51 6.84 -2.21
N PRO A 136 85.22 6.68 -1.84
CA PRO A 136 84.79 5.69 -0.86
C PRO A 136 85.25 4.27 -1.20
N GLY A 137 85.75 3.54 -0.21
CA GLY A 137 86.31 2.18 -0.37
C GLY A 137 87.74 2.12 -0.90
N TRP A 138 88.41 3.28 -1.07
CA TRP A 138 89.83 3.33 -1.44
C TRP A 138 90.73 2.79 -0.33
N LYS A 139 91.75 2.02 -0.72
CA LYS A 139 92.82 1.47 0.12
C LYS A 139 94.18 1.89 -0.45
N GLY A 140 95.11 2.26 0.42
CA GLY A 140 96.48 2.54 0.04
C GLY A 140 97.32 3.04 1.21
N PHE A 141 98.46 3.63 0.90
CA PHE A 141 99.51 3.98 1.85
C PHE A 141 100.01 5.41 1.64
N TYR A 142 100.45 6.05 2.71
CA TYR A 142 100.98 7.41 2.68
C TYR A 142 102.39 7.52 3.27
N TRP A 143 103.15 8.45 2.71
CA TRP A 143 104.44 8.90 3.21
C TRP A 143 104.52 10.41 3.22
N ILE A 144 105.32 10.96 4.13
CA ILE A 144 105.60 12.39 4.16
C ILE A 144 107.10 12.63 4.24
N ARG A 145 107.56 13.74 3.65
CA ARG A 145 108.92 14.25 3.86
C ARG A 145 108.93 15.76 3.96
N PHE A 146 109.85 16.30 4.74
CA PHE A 146 110.00 17.74 4.89
C PHE A 146 110.94 18.33 3.85
N VAL A 147 110.66 19.55 3.40
CA VAL A 147 111.49 20.33 2.47
C VAL A 147 111.78 21.70 3.10
N ASN A 148 113.04 22.12 3.09
CA ASN A 148 113.43 23.43 3.62
C ASN A 148 113.30 24.55 2.55
N SER A 149 113.49 25.80 2.97
CA SER A 149 113.40 26.99 2.12
C SER A 149 114.52 27.10 1.08
N ALA A 150 115.57 26.27 1.16
CA ALA A 150 116.59 26.12 0.13
C ALA A 150 116.23 25.03 -0.91
N GLY A 151 115.07 24.38 -0.80
CA GLY A 151 114.62 23.32 -1.71
C GLY A 151 115.27 21.95 -1.44
N VAL A 152 115.94 21.78 -0.30
CA VAL A 152 116.54 20.50 0.08
C VAL A 152 115.48 19.62 0.74
N SER A 153 115.27 18.42 0.20
CA SER A 153 114.37 17.41 0.77
C SER A 153 115.05 16.59 1.86
N GLY A 154 114.34 16.36 2.96
CA GLY A 154 114.70 15.43 4.02
C GLY A 154 114.34 13.97 3.72
N PRO A 155 114.66 13.05 4.64
CA PRO A 155 114.18 11.67 4.56
C PRO A 155 112.66 11.61 4.75
N TYR A 156 112.04 10.55 4.22
CA TYR A 156 110.64 10.22 4.49
C TYR A 156 110.42 9.76 5.94
N ASN A 157 109.18 9.88 6.44
CA ASN A 157 108.79 9.47 7.79
C ASN A 157 109.16 8.01 8.11
N SER A 158 109.04 7.11 7.14
CA SER A 158 109.33 5.68 7.27
C SER A 158 109.59 5.06 5.89
N PRO A 159 110.36 3.96 5.79
CA PRO A 159 110.39 3.15 4.55
C PRO A 159 109.01 2.52 4.26
N ASP A 160 108.34 2.03 5.30
CA ASP A 160 106.99 1.45 5.20
C ASP A 160 105.95 2.56 5.27
N GLY A 161 104.93 2.48 4.42
CA GLY A 161 103.84 3.44 4.30
C GLY A 161 102.80 3.28 5.40
N THR A 162 102.13 4.38 5.73
CA THR A 162 101.04 4.36 6.71
C THR A 162 99.73 4.01 6.00
N PRO A 163 99.05 2.89 6.34
CA PRO A 163 97.87 2.43 5.62
C PRO A 163 96.65 3.32 5.89
N ALA A 164 95.80 3.49 4.87
CA ALA A 164 94.49 4.11 4.99
C ALA A 164 93.44 3.31 4.20
N GLU A 165 92.26 3.12 4.80
CA GLU A 165 91.10 2.52 4.16
C GLU A 165 89.86 3.38 4.41
N THR A 166 89.29 3.95 3.34
CA THR A 166 88.03 4.70 3.43
C THR A 166 86.83 3.78 3.49
N LYS A 167 85.76 4.25 4.13
CA LYS A 167 84.51 3.47 4.27
C LYS A 167 83.76 3.36 2.94
N LEU A 168 82.98 2.29 2.76
CA LEU A 168 82.11 2.09 1.60
C LEU A 168 81.05 3.22 1.49
N SER A 169 80.64 3.53 0.26
CA SER A 169 79.60 4.54 0.01
C SER A 169 78.25 4.14 0.62
N VAL A 170 77.42 5.12 0.97
CA VAL A 170 76.06 4.89 1.51
C VAL A 170 75.20 4.06 0.54
N GLN A 171 75.37 4.23 -0.77
CA GLN A 171 74.64 3.46 -1.78
C GLN A 171 75.02 1.98 -1.76
N ALA A 172 76.31 1.66 -1.60
CA ALA A 172 76.76 0.27 -1.50
C ALA A 172 76.19 -0.44 -0.26
N VAL A 173 75.99 0.30 0.84
CA VAL A 173 75.33 -0.23 2.05
C VAL A 173 73.83 -0.49 1.80
N ILE A 174 73.14 0.39 1.06
CA ILE A 174 71.73 0.18 0.67
C ILE A 174 71.59 -1.04 -0.25
N ASP A 175 72.46 -1.17 -1.24
CA ASP A 175 72.44 -2.28 -2.18
C ASP A 175 72.69 -3.62 -1.45
N GLN A 176 73.61 -3.63 -0.48
CA GLN A 176 73.84 -4.80 0.38
C GLN A 176 72.60 -5.14 1.23
N ILE A 177 71.90 -4.15 1.80
CA ILE A 177 70.65 -4.38 2.54
C ILE A 177 69.58 -4.96 1.62
N HIS A 178 69.44 -4.46 0.38
CA HIS A 178 68.51 -5.01 -0.60
C HIS A 178 68.84 -6.47 -0.95
N ASP A 179 70.13 -6.79 -1.14
CA ASP A 179 70.57 -8.13 -1.52
C ASP A 179 70.38 -9.14 -0.37
N GLU A 180 70.66 -8.73 0.87
CA GLU A 180 70.41 -9.54 2.08
C GLU A 180 68.90 -9.70 2.36
N ALA A 181 68.09 -8.65 2.15
CA ALA A 181 66.63 -8.75 2.25
C ALA A 181 66.04 -9.70 1.19
N GLY A 182 66.61 -9.72 -0.01
CA GLY A 182 66.25 -10.65 -1.08
C GLY A 182 66.55 -12.12 -0.76
N LYS A 183 67.55 -12.40 0.09
CA LYS A 183 67.95 -13.74 0.54
C LYS A 183 67.23 -14.20 1.81
N SER A 184 66.36 -13.37 2.39
CA SER A 184 65.74 -13.67 3.67
C SER A 184 64.68 -14.78 3.55
N PRO A 185 64.83 -15.91 4.27
CA PRO A 185 63.85 -17.01 4.26
C PRO A 185 62.48 -16.59 4.82
N VAL A 186 62.42 -15.50 5.61
CA VAL A 186 61.18 -14.92 6.10
C VAL A 186 60.38 -14.28 4.97
N VAL A 187 61.06 -13.62 4.03
CA VAL A 187 60.42 -12.99 2.86
C VAL A 187 59.81 -14.06 1.95
N ASP A 188 60.50 -15.18 1.75
CA ASP A 188 59.98 -16.30 0.97
C ASP A 188 58.80 -17.00 1.64
N ALA A 189 58.87 -17.20 2.97
CA ALA A 189 57.75 -17.74 3.74
C ALA A 189 56.51 -16.84 3.68
N LEU A 190 56.71 -15.51 3.72
CA LEU A 190 55.62 -14.53 3.61
C LEU A 190 54.98 -14.57 2.21
N LYS A 191 55.80 -14.58 1.15
CA LYS A 191 55.33 -14.72 -0.25
C LYS A 191 54.49 -15.99 -0.43
N LYS A 192 54.95 -17.12 0.13
CA LYS A 192 54.24 -18.40 0.08
C LYS A 192 52.88 -18.33 0.79
N LYS A 193 52.83 -17.80 2.02
CA LYS A 193 51.58 -17.64 2.77
C LYS A 193 50.56 -16.75 2.05
N ILE A 194 51.02 -15.68 1.39
CA ILE A 194 50.17 -14.80 0.59
C ILE A 194 49.58 -15.57 -0.60
N SER A 195 50.41 -16.34 -1.32
CA SER A 195 49.96 -17.17 -2.45
C SER A 195 48.95 -18.24 -2.02
N ASP A 196 49.20 -18.93 -0.90
CA ASP A 196 48.31 -19.96 -0.38
C ASP A 196 46.96 -19.38 0.06
N SER A 197 46.98 -18.20 0.68
CA SER A 197 45.77 -17.48 1.08
C SER A 197 44.94 -17.02 -0.12
N ALA A 198 45.59 -16.49 -1.17
CA ALA A 198 44.91 -16.09 -2.40
C ALA A 198 44.27 -17.30 -3.12
N LYS A 199 44.95 -18.45 -3.13
CA LYS A 199 44.41 -19.69 -3.69
C LYS A 199 43.18 -20.19 -2.92
N ALA A 200 43.25 -20.20 -1.58
CA ALA A 200 42.14 -20.63 -0.74
C ALA A 200 40.89 -19.73 -0.90
N VAL A 201 41.08 -18.42 -1.09
CA VAL A 201 39.98 -17.48 -1.36
C VAL A 201 39.32 -17.75 -2.71
N ASN A 202 40.11 -17.97 -3.76
CA ASN A 202 39.57 -18.28 -5.09
C ASN A 202 38.78 -19.59 -5.09
N GLU A 203 39.30 -20.65 -4.48
CA GLU A 203 38.59 -21.93 -4.33
C GLU A 203 37.28 -21.80 -3.54
N HIS A 204 37.23 -20.90 -2.55
CA HIS A 204 36.01 -20.64 -1.78
C HIS A 204 34.95 -19.90 -2.62
N ILE A 205 35.37 -18.90 -3.42
CA ILE A 205 34.47 -18.13 -4.30
C ILE A 205 33.84 -19.05 -5.36
N GLU A 206 34.63 -19.93 -5.98
CA GLU A 206 34.12 -20.90 -6.96
C GLU A 206 33.08 -21.84 -6.35
N LYS A 207 33.34 -22.37 -5.15
CA LYS A 207 32.37 -23.22 -4.43
C LYS A 207 31.07 -22.48 -4.11
N VAL A 208 31.15 -21.25 -3.59
CA VAL A 208 29.96 -20.45 -3.28
C VAL A 208 29.13 -20.16 -4.54
N SER A 209 29.78 -19.90 -5.67
CA SER A 209 29.11 -19.68 -6.95
C SER A 209 28.39 -20.94 -7.46
N GLU A 210 29.05 -22.10 -7.40
CA GLU A 210 28.43 -23.37 -7.81
C GLU A 210 27.27 -23.77 -6.90
N ASP A 211 27.46 -23.68 -5.58
CA ASP A 211 26.45 -24.06 -4.59
C ASP A 211 25.25 -23.11 -4.65
N GLY A 212 25.50 -21.81 -4.82
CA GLY A 212 24.45 -20.81 -5.02
C GLY A 212 23.63 -21.05 -6.30
N GLY A 213 24.29 -21.41 -7.41
CA GLY A 213 23.61 -21.75 -8.67
C GLY A 213 22.75 -23.02 -8.56
N LYS A 214 23.26 -24.07 -7.90
CA LYS A 214 22.53 -25.31 -7.63
C LYS A 214 21.32 -25.08 -6.70
N ALA A 215 21.49 -24.28 -5.64
CA ALA A 215 20.40 -23.92 -4.72
C ALA A 215 19.30 -23.09 -5.40
N PHE A 216 19.66 -22.16 -6.29
CA PHE A 216 18.70 -21.38 -7.06
C PHE A 216 17.88 -22.23 -8.05
N GLN A 217 18.52 -23.19 -8.73
CA GLN A 217 17.83 -24.14 -9.60
C GLN A 217 16.93 -25.12 -8.81
N ALA A 218 17.33 -25.51 -7.60
CA ALA A 218 16.55 -26.38 -6.73
C ALA A 218 15.26 -25.73 -6.19
N MET A 219 15.20 -24.40 -6.09
CA MET A 219 13.98 -23.66 -5.70
C MET A 219 12.89 -23.66 -6.79
N TRP A 220 13.25 -24.01 -8.03
CA TRP A 220 12.33 -24.13 -9.17
C TRP A 220 12.24 -25.60 -9.61
N GLY A 221 11.55 -26.40 -8.81
CA GLY A 221 11.33 -27.83 -9.09
C GLY A 221 10.56 -28.07 -10.40
N GLN A 222 11.31 -28.35 -11.46
CA GLN A 222 10.90 -29.03 -12.69
C GLN A 222 9.88 -28.29 -13.59
N LYS A 223 10.40 -27.47 -14.52
CA LYS A 223 9.67 -27.04 -15.72
C LYS A 223 9.69 -28.17 -16.74
N ALA A 224 8.59 -28.92 -16.88
CA ALA A 224 8.40 -29.73 -18.08
C ALA A 224 7.80 -28.80 -19.16
N SER A 225 8.54 -28.59 -20.25
CA SER A 225 8.08 -27.81 -21.40
C SER A 225 8.01 -28.71 -22.62
N ALA A 226 6.84 -28.80 -23.24
CA ALA A 226 6.64 -29.49 -24.51
C ALA A 226 5.61 -28.73 -25.34
N ALA A 227 5.92 -28.49 -26.62
CA ALA A 227 5.02 -27.87 -27.59
C ALA A 227 4.35 -26.55 -27.13
N GLY A 228 5.06 -25.71 -26.37
CA GLY A 228 4.55 -24.40 -25.91
C GLY A 228 3.71 -24.43 -24.64
N ILE A 229 3.44 -25.60 -24.05
CA ILE A 229 2.78 -25.74 -22.75
C ILE A 229 3.88 -25.96 -21.70
N THR A 230 3.93 -25.08 -20.70
CA THR A 230 4.86 -25.18 -19.57
C THR A 230 4.08 -25.62 -18.33
N ALA A 231 4.39 -26.80 -17.81
CA ALA A 231 3.90 -27.25 -16.50
C ALA A 231 5.01 -27.10 -15.45
N GLY A 232 4.67 -26.63 -14.25
CA GLY A 232 5.65 -26.45 -13.18
C GLY A 232 5.01 -26.28 -11.80
N ILE A 233 5.76 -26.66 -10.76
CA ILE A 233 5.37 -26.52 -9.36
C ILE A 233 6.36 -25.58 -8.68
N GLY A 234 5.88 -24.43 -8.19
CA GLY A 234 6.62 -23.53 -7.31
C GLY A 234 6.22 -23.76 -5.86
N ILE A 235 7.21 -23.90 -4.98
CA ILE A 235 6.98 -24.02 -3.53
C ILE A 235 7.62 -22.80 -2.87
N VAL A 236 6.82 -22.00 -2.17
CA VAL A 236 7.26 -20.88 -1.35
C VAL A 236 7.10 -21.29 0.10
N ALA A 237 8.20 -21.48 0.81
CA ALA A 237 8.21 -21.64 2.26
C ALA A 237 9.10 -20.55 2.86
N GLY A 238 8.50 -19.63 3.61
CA GLY A 238 9.20 -18.44 4.11
C GLY A 238 8.33 -17.58 5.03
N LYS A 239 8.59 -16.27 5.06
CA LYS A 239 7.78 -15.28 5.78
C LYS A 239 7.33 -14.19 4.80
N ASP A 240 6.10 -13.68 4.95
CA ASP A 240 5.61 -12.55 4.17
C ASP A 240 6.27 -11.22 4.60
N ALA A 241 5.91 -10.13 3.92
CA ALA A 241 6.40 -8.79 4.24
C ALA A 241 6.05 -8.32 5.67
N ALA A 242 5.10 -8.97 6.35
CA ALA A 242 4.74 -8.72 7.74
C ALA A 242 5.39 -9.71 8.72
N GLY A 243 6.29 -10.60 8.24
CA GLY A 243 7.01 -11.57 9.06
C GLY A 243 6.20 -12.82 9.42
N LYS A 244 4.99 -12.99 8.89
CA LYS A 244 4.14 -14.16 9.16
C LYS A 244 4.59 -15.33 8.28
N PRO A 245 4.68 -16.56 8.82
CA PRO A 245 5.01 -17.74 8.02
C PRO A 245 4.06 -17.89 6.83
N VAL A 246 4.63 -18.03 5.63
CA VAL A 246 3.90 -18.35 4.40
C VAL A 246 4.45 -19.65 3.83
N SER A 247 3.55 -20.62 3.66
CA SER A 247 3.80 -21.84 2.90
C SER A 247 2.77 -21.90 1.79
N GLN A 248 3.21 -21.83 0.54
CA GLN A 248 2.34 -21.79 -0.63
C GLN A 248 2.91 -22.71 -1.72
N VAL A 249 2.02 -23.39 -2.42
CA VAL A 249 2.36 -24.18 -3.61
C VAL A 249 1.63 -23.56 -4.80
N ALA A 250 2.38 -23.05 -5.78
CA ALA A 250 1.86 -22.50 -7.02
C ALA A 250 2.04 -23.53 -8.14
N ILE A 251 0.95 -24.00 -8.74
CA ILE A 251 0.98 -25.04 -9.78
C ILE A 251 0.52 -24.41 -11.10
N ALA A 252 1.40 -24.36 -12.10
CA ALA A 252 1.05 -24.01 -13.46
C ALA A 252 0.73 -25.31 -14.23
N THR A 253 -0.55 -25.59 -14.47
CA THR A 253 -0.99 -26.77 -15.22
C THR A 253 -2.39 -26.56 -15.82
N SER A 254 -2.71 -27.25 -16.92
CA SER A 254 -4.07 -27.35 -17.45
C SER A 254 -4.94 -28.34 -16.65
N GLN A 255 -4.34 -29.37 -16.04
CA GLN A 255 -5.01 -30.36 -15.20
C GLN A 255 -4.11 -30.75 -14.01
N PHE A 256 -4.67 -30.80 -12.81
CA PHE A 256 -4.00 -31.29 -11.60
C PHE A 256 -4.64 -32.62 -11.19
N PHE A 257 -3.85 -33.68 -11.07
CA PHE A 257 -4.31 -35.01 -10.68
C PHE A 257 -3.44 -35.55 -9.56
N MET A 258 -4.06 -36.31 -8.65
CA MET A 258 -3.37 -37.05 -7.61
C MET A 258 -3.52 -38.54 -7.94
N PHE A 259 -2.40 -39.26 -8.04
CA PHE A 259 -2.40 -40.69 -8.29
C PHE A 259 -1.62 -41.41 -7.20
N ASP A 260 -2.01 -42.64 -6.90
CA ASP A 260 -1.21 -43.52 -6.07
C ASP A 260 0.00 -44.01 -6.89
N PRO A 261 1.25 -43.70 -6.51
CA PRO A 261 2.42 -44.13 -7.25
C PRO A 261 2.60 -45.65 -7.30
N ASN A 262 1.96 -46.39 -6.39
CA ASN A 262 1.95 -47.85 -6.39
C ASN A 262 0.81 -48.45 -7.23
N ASN A 263 -0.15 -47.61 -7.65
CA ASN A 263 -1.25 -48.01 -8.53
C ASN A 263 -1.54 -46.91 -9.59
N PRO A 264 -0.62 -46.72 -10.55
CA PRO A 264 -0.67 -45.62 -11.52
C PRO A 264 -1.87 -45.66 -12.49
N GLY A 265 -2.64 -46.75 -12.51
CA GLY A 265 -3.87 -46.88 -13.29
C GLY A 265 -5.12 -46.31 -12.61
N ASN A 266 -5.05 -45.94 -11.33
CA ASN A 266 -6.18 -45.42 -10.57
C ASN A 266 -5.97 -43.93 -10.23
N THR A 267 -6.23 -43.06 -11.20
CA THR A 267 -6.17 -41.61 -11.03
C THR A 267 -7.49 -41.09 -10.46
N ALA A 268 -7.45 -40.44 -9.29
CA ALA A 268 -8.60 -39.71 -8.76
C ALA A 268 -8.46 -38.22 -9.12
N TYR A 269 -9.49 -37.64 -9.72
CA TYR A 269 -9.55 -36.21 -10.03
C TYR A 269 -10.34 -35.51 -8.91
N PRO A 270 -9.70 -34.98 -7.84
CA PRO A 270 -10.43 -34.35 -6.75
C PRO A 270 -11.17 -33.08 -7.20
N PHE A 271 -10.58 -32.33 -8.14
CA PHE A 271 -11.20 -31.21 -8.84
C PHE A 271 -10.48 -30.95 -10.16
N ALA A 272 -11.18 -30.38 -11.14
CA ALA A 272 -10.61 -29.96 -12.42
C ALA A 272 -10.89 -28.48 -12.67
N VAL A 273 -9.96 -27.77 -13.31
CA VAL A 273 -10.22 -26.42 -13.80
C VAL A 273 -10.61 -26.51 -15.27
N SER A 274 -11.86 -26.20 -15.57
CA SER A 274 -12.39 -26.20 -16.94
C SER A 274 -13.06 -24.87 -17.23
N GLY A 275 -12.63 -24.18 -18.28
CA GLY A 275 -13.15 -22.86 -18.66
C GLY A 275 -13.02 -21.80 -17.54
N GLY A 276 -11.97 -21.87 -16.72
CA GLY A 276 -11.74 -20.96 -15.59
C GLY A 276 -12.58 -21.24 -14.34
N LYS A 277 -13.35 -22.33 -14.30
CA LYS A 277 -14.15 -22.76 -13.14
C LYS A 277 -13.58 -24.04 -12.53
N VAL A 278 -13.61 -24.11 -11.20
CA VAL A 278 -13.31 -25.35 -10.48
C VAL A 278 -14.55 -26.25 -10.53
N VAL A 279 -14.38 -27.46 -11.07
CA VAL A 279 -15.40 -28.50 -11.12
C VAL A 279 -15.02 -29.59 -10.14
N ILE A 280 -15.91 -29.87 -9.20
CA ILE A 280 -15.75 -30.91 -8.18
C ILE A 280 -16.86 -31.93 -8.38
N GLN A 281 -16.51 -33.20 -8.58
CA GLN A 281 -17.53 -34.24 -8.80
C GLN A 281 -18.24 -34.64 -7.51
N LYS A 282 -17.49 -34.79 -6.42
CA LYS A 282 -18.02 -35.11 -5.09
C LYS A 282 -17.11 -34.52 -4.02
N ALA A 283 -17.69 -33.76 -3.10
CA ALA A 283 -16.98 -33.24 -1.93
C ALA A 283 -17.81 -33.47 -0.67
N MET A 284 -17.11 -33.77 0.42
CA MET A 284 -17.63 -33.59 1.77
C MET A 284 -17.01 -32.30 2.30
N ILE A 285 -17.85 -31.33 2.65
CA ILE A 285 -17.42 -30.03 3.15
C ILE A 285 -18.08 -29.87 4.52
N TYR A 286 -17.28 -29.73 5.56
CA TYR A 286 -17.78 -29.52 6.93
C TYR A 286 -18.35 -28.11 7.08
N ASP A 287 -17.54 -27.10 6.77
CA ASP A 287 -17.92 -25.69 6.80
C ASP A 287 -17.71 -25.07 5.42
N ALA A 288 -18.77 -24.47 4.87
CA ALA A 288 -18.73 -23.78 3.59
C ALA A 288 -19.36 -22.38 3.73
N VAL A 289 -18.65 -21.36 3.27
CA VAL A 289 -19.23 -20.03 3.03
C VAL A 289 -19.27 -19.83 1.53
N VAL A 290 -20.49 -19.75 0.97
CA VAL A 290 -20.72 -19.62 -0.48
C VAL A 290 -21.46 -18.32 -0.72
N ASP A 291 -20.87 -17.43 -1.51
CA ASP A 291 -21.47 -16.13 -1.86
C ASP A 291 -22.73 -16.30 -2.73
N ALA A 292 -22.63 -17.14 -3.78
CA ALA A 292 -23.75 -17.50 -4.64
C ALA A 292 -23.79 -19.01 -4.90
N LEU A 293 -24.88 -19.67 -4.46
CA LEU A 293 -25.11 -21.09 -4.68
C LEU A 293 -26.15 -21.30 -5.78
N ALA A 294 -25.72 -21.86 -6.91
CA ALA A 294 -26.61 -22.39 -7.94
C ALA A 294 -26.63 -23.93 -7.82
N ALA A 295 -27.71 -24.49 -7.28
CA ALA A 295 -27.88 -25.92 -7.09
C ALA A 295 -29.21 -26.41 -7.67
N GLN A 296 -29.22 -27.63 -8.23
CA GLN A 296 -30.47 -28.28 -8.66
C GLN A 296 -31.29 -28.74 -7.45
N TYR A 297 -30.61 -29.27 -6.43
CA TYR A 297 -31.21 -29.77 -5.20
C TYR A 297 -30.35 -29.33 -4.02
N ILE A 298 -31.01 -28.87 -2.96
CA ILE A 298 -30.40 -28.64 -1.65
C ILE A 298 -31.13 -29.57 -0.69
N VAL A 299 -30.42 -30.55 -0.14
CA VAL A 299 -30.92 -31.43 0.92
C VAL A 299 -30.20 -31.01 2.19
N ALA A 300 -30.94 -30.47 3.15
CA ALA A 300 -30.42 -29.97 4.41
C ALA A 300 -31.48 -30.16 5.50
N ASP A 301 -31.03 -30.32 6.75
CA ASP A 301 -31.92 -30.39 7.91
C ASP A 301 -32.65 -29.04 8.13
N GLU A 302 -31.97 -27.93 7.82
CA GLU A 302 -32.53 -26.58 7.93
C GLU A 302 -32.02 -25.68 6.78
N VAL A 303 -32.93 -24.93 6.17
CA VAL A 303 -32.61 -23.88 5.18
C VAL A 303 -33.19 -22.56 5.67
N LYS A 304 -32.33 -21.68 6.22
CA LYS A 304 -32.72 -20.32 6.62
C LYS A 304 -32.64 -19.37 5.43
N VAL A 305 -33.78 -18.82 5.02
CA VAL A 305 -33.85 -17.87 3.92
C VAL A 305 -33.95 -16.45 4.49
N GLY A 306 -32.92 -15.63 4.28
CA GLY A 306 -32.83 -14.30 4.89
C GLY A 306 -33.74 -13.23 4.27
N ALA A 307 -34.13 -13.37 2.99
CA ALA A 307 -34.91 -12.35 2.29
C ALA A 307 -36.15 -12.93 1.58
N THR A 308 -35.96 -13.79 0.58
CA THR A 308 -37.08 -14.27 -0.23
C THR A 308 -36.88 -15.71 -0.68
N LEU A 309 -37.91 -16.54 -0.49
CA LEU A 309 -38.03 -17.86 -1.09
C LEU A 309 -39.04 -17.78 -2.24
N THR A 310 -38.57 -17.92 -3.48
CA THR A 310 -39.45 -17.98 -4.65
C THR A 310 -39.55 -19.42 -5.13
N ALA A 311 -40.74 -20.01 -5.06
CA ALA A 311 -41.00 -21.36 -5.53
C ALA A 311 -42.41 -21.46 -6.12
N PRO A 312 -42.63 -22.24 -7.20
CA PRO A 312 -43.98 -22.50 -7.71
C PRO A 312 -44.84 -23.29 -6.72
N TYR A 313 -44.21 -24.12 -5.89
CA TYR A 313 -44.87 -24.89 -4.83
C TYR A 313 -43.98 -24.90 -3.59
N ILE A 314 -44.58 -24.61 -2.44
CA ILE A 314 -43.96 -24.82 -1.13
C ILE A 314 -44.73 -25.96 -0.47
N ARG A 315 -44.10 -27.13 -0.38
CA ARG A 315 -44.62 -28.26 0.39
C ARG A 315 -44.06 -28.16 1.80
N SER A 316 -44.81 -27.54 2.70
CA SER A 316 -44.44 -27.42 4.11
C SER A 316 -45.54 -27.96 5.00
N GLY A 317 -45.14 -28.57 6.13
CA GLY A 317 -46.06 -28.96 7.19
C GLY A 317 -46.49 -27.77 8.05
N THR A 318 -45.64 -26.75 8.18
CA THR A 318 -45.93 -25.51 8.91
C THR A 318 -45.31 -24.30 8.21
N ILE A 319 -45.93 -23.13 8.35
CA ILE A 319 -45.36 -21.85 7.92
C ILE A 319 -45.49 -20.91 9.10
N SER A 320 -44.39 -20.29 9.53
CA SER A 320 -44.38 -19.29 10.62
C SER A 320 -43.79 -17.99 10.09
N ASN A 321 -44.64 -17.14 9.51
CA ASN A 321 -44.23 -15.88 8.88
C ASN A 321 -45.06 -14.69 9.40
N GLY A 322 -44.86 -14.35 10.68
CA GLY A 322 -45.53 -13.22 11.32
C GLY A 322 -47.05 -13.36 11.30
N LYS A 323 -47.72 -12.45 10.59
CA LYS A 323 -49.19 -12.41 10.44
C LYS A 323 -49.74 -13.52 9.53
N PHE A 324 -48.89 -14.19 8.75
CA PHE A 324 -49.27 -15.34 7.94
C PHE A 324 -48.65 -16.63 8.50
N THR A 325 -49.48 -17.55 8.99
CA THR A 325 -49.02 -18.84 9.50
C THR A 325 -49.87 -20.00 8.99
N VAL A 326 -49.25 -21.17 8.90
CA VAL A 326 -49.89 -22.47 8.64
C VAL A 326 -49.45 -23.41 9.75
N ASP A 327 -50.39 -23.97 10.51
CA ASP A 327 -50.08 -24.93 11.57
C ASP A 327 -49.98 -26.37 11.02
N SER A 328 -49.62 -27.33 11.88
CA SER A 328 -49.47 -28.74 11.49
C SER A 328 -50.78 -29.42 11.08
N ASN A 329 -51.92 -28.81 11.40
CA ASN A 329 -53.24 -29.28 11.00
C ASN A 329 -53.71 -28.65 9.68
N GLY A 330 -52.92 -27.73 9.11
CA GLY A 330 -53.23 -27.00 7.88
C GLY A 330 -54.12 -25.78 8.08
N ASN A 331 -54.35 -25.34 9.32
CA ASN A 331 -55.09 -24.11 9.57
C ASN A 331 -54.24 -22.90 9.15
N VAL A 332 -54.85 -22.00 8.39
CA VAL A 332 -54.22 -20.78 7.91
C VAL A 332 -54.68 -19.61 8.78
N ASN A 333 -53.72 -18.89 9.38
CA ASN A 333 -53.96 -17.59 9.97
C ASN A 333 -53.34 -16.52 9.07
N ALA A 334 -54.11 -15.51 8.71
CA ALA A 334 -53.68 -14.45 7.80
C ALA A 334 -54.26 -13.11 8.26
N ASP A 335 -53.54 -12.42 9.14
CA ASP A 335 -53.94 -11.13 9.71
C ASP A 335 -53.65 -9.98 8.72
N ASP A 336 -54.63 -9.09 8.52
CA ASP A 336 -54.66 -8.01 7.51
C ASP A 336 -54.37 -8.46 6.05
N ALA A 337 -54.73 -9.70 5.70
CA ALA A 337 -54.47 -10.24 4.37
C ALA A 337 -55.60 -9.95 3.36
N ASN A 338 -55.23 -9.61 2.11
CA ASN A 338 -56.16 -9.61 0.98
C ASN A 338 -56.16 -10.99 0.31
N LEU A 339 -57.20 -11.78 0.56
CA LEU A 339 -57.35 -13.13 0.03
C LEU A 339 -58.39 -13.16 -1.09
N SER A 340 -58.04 -13.74 -2.23
CA SER A 340 -58.94 -13.94 -3.37
C SER A 340 -59.01 -15.41 -3.76
N ASN A 341 -60.16 -15.86 -4.26
CA ASN A 341 -60.41 -17.25 -4.68
C ASN A 341 -60.17 -18.30 -3.57
N VAL A 342 -60.49 -17.97 -2.33
CA VAL A 342 -60.39 -18.91 -1.20
C VAL A 342 -61.53 -19.94 -1.27
N THR A 343 -61.19 -21.22 -1.18
CA THR A 343 -62.16 -22.32 -1.13
C THR A 343 -61.92 -23.15 0.12
N ALA A 344 -62.94 -23.28 0.97
CA ALA A 344 -62.97 -24.28 2.04
C ALA A 344 -63.79 -25.49 1.60
N ARG A 345 -63.16 -26.66 1.41
CA ARG A 345 -63.86 -27.91 1.09
C ARG A 345 -64.01 -28.75 2.35
N GLY A 346 -65.25 -28.97 2.79
CA GLY A 346 -65.54 -29.70 4.04
C GLY A 346 -65.17 -28.94 5.32
N GLY A 347 -64.86 -27.64 5.20
CA GLY A 347 -64.55 -26.75 6.32
C GLY A 347 -65.59 -25.63 6.45
N ASN A 348 -65.48 -24.86 7.53
CA ASN A 348 -66.34 -23.73 7.83
C ASN A 348 -65.52 -22.43 7.85
N PHE A 349 -66.15 -21.32 7.49
CA PHE A 349 -65.66 -19.98 7.83
C PHE A 349 -66.39 -19.53 9.10
N TYR A 350 -65.62 -19.22 10.15
CA TYR A 350 -66.16 -18.70 11.42
C TYR A 350 -65.99 -17.18 11.47
N ASP A 351 -66.91 -16.49 12.15
CA ASP A 351 -66.85 -15.05 12.42
C ASP A 351 -66.63 -14.16 11.18
N LEU A 352 -67.26 -14.54 10.06
CA LEU A 352 -67.15 -13.79 8.81
C LEU A 352 -67.90 -12.45 8.89
N ASN A 353 -67.15 -11.36 8.89
CA ASN A 353 -67.68 -10.02 8.66
C ASN A 353 -67.48 -9.63 7.18
N ALA A 354 -68.54 -9.69 6.39
CA ALA A 354 -68.50 -9.40 4.96
C ALA A 354 -69.41 -8.22 4.61
N TYR A 355 -68.89 -7.27 3.83
CA TYR A 355 -69.70 -6.16 3.29
C TYR A 355 -70.69 -6.65 2.24
N ASN A 356 -70.24 -7.54 1.34
CA ASN A 356 -71.08 -8.19 0.34
C ASN A 356 -70.91 -9.71 0.50
N LEU A 357 -72.03 -10.40 0.73
CA LEU A 357 -72.08 -11.85 0.79
C LEU A 357 -73.08 -12.36 -0.25
N SER A 358 -72.58 -13.11 -1.23
CA SER A 358 -73.42 -13.80 -2.22
C SER A 358 -73.50 -15.28 -1.87
N VAL A 359 -74.70 -15.77 -1.57
CA VAL A 359 -74.95 -17.18 -1.26
C VAL A 359 -75.81 -17.77 -2.37
N ASP A 360 -75.20 -18.59 -3.23
CA ASP A 360 -75.92 -19.26 -4.34
C ASP A 360 -76.83 -20.39 -3.82
N LYS A 361 -76.34 -21.15 -2.83
CA LYS A 361 -77.09 -22.17 -2.12
C LYS A 361 -76.67 -22.22 -0.65
N GLY A 362 -77.63 -22.35 0.25
CA GLY A 362 -77.34 -22.46 1.67
C GLY A 362 -78.58 -22.35 2.53
N THR A 363 -78.39 -22.61 3.82
CA THR A 363 -79.38 -22.38 4.87
C THR A 363 -78.84 -21.30 5.77
N LEU A 364 -79.65 -20.26 6.04
CA LEU A 364 -79.33 -19.23 7.01
C LEU A 364 -80.24 -19.40 8.23
N SER A 365 -79.67 -19.32 9.42
CA SER A 365 -80.42 -19.40 10.69
C SER A 365 -80.04 -18.21 11.57
N ASN A 366 -80.97 -17.77 12.42
CA ASN A 366 -80.77 -16.66 13.35
C ASN A 366 -80.30 -15.36 12.68
N VAL A 367 -80.85 -15.06 11.50
CA VAL A 367 -80.50 -13.85 10.76
C VAL A 367 -81.33 -12.68 11.27
N HIS A 368 -80.66 -11.61 11.70
CA HIS A 368 -81.27 -10.31 11.91
C HIS A 368 -81.07 -9.46 10.65
N ILE A 369 -82.17 -9.10 9.99
CA ILE A 369 -82.16 -8.24 8.81
C ILE A 369 -82.47 -6.82 9.27
N LEU A 370 -81.50 -5.91 9.15
CA LEU A 370 -81.64 -4.55 9.69
C LEU A 370 -82.58 -3.66 8.87
N ASN A 371 -82.50 -3.70 7.53
CA ASN A 371 -83.29 -2.83 6.63
C ASN A 371 -83.48 -3.49 5.25
N ASN A 372 -84.49 -3.04 4.51
CA ASN A 372 -84.70 -3.24 3.06
C ASN A 372 -84.21 -4.61 2.54
N CYS A 373 -84.98 -5.66 2.81
CA CYS A 373 -84.78 -6.95 2.16
C CYS A 373 -85.73 -7.07 0.97
N GLN A 374 -85.18 -7.34 -0.22
CA GLN A 374 -85.95 -7.72 -1.39
C GLN A 374 -85.87 -9.23 -1.55
N VAL A 375 -87.03 -9.88 -1.56
CA VAL A 375 -87.15 -11.31 -1.86
C VAL A 375 -87.87 -11.43 -3.19
N ASP A 376 -87.14 -11.78 -4.25
CA ASP A 376 -87.70 -11.97 -5.59
C ASP A 376 -88.48 -13.29 -5.73
N GLY A 377 -88.33 -14.18 -4.74
CA GLY A 377 -89.00 -15.49 -4.68
C GLY A 377 -90.12 -15.56 -3.64
N ILE A 378 -90.45 -16.79 -3.22
CA ILE A 378 -91.53 -17.06 -2.26
C ILE A 378 -90.95 -17.16 -0.84
N ILE A 379 -91.52 -16.39 0.09
CA ILE A 379 -91.27 -16.54 1.53
C ILE A 379 -92.24 -17.60 2.10
N ARG A 380 -91.69 -18.69 2.66
CA ARG A 380 -92.45 -19.68 3.44
C ARG A 380 -92.01 -19.59 4.90
N ALA A 381 -92.94 -19.23 5.78
CA ALA A 381 -92.69 -19.12 7.21
C ALA A 381 -93.88 -19.69 8.00
N ASN A 382 -93.60 -20.36 9.11
CA ASN A 382 -94.65 -20.86 10.02
C ASN A 382 -95.24 -19.75 10.90
N GLN A 383 -94.44 -18.72 11.19
CA GLN A 383 -94.79 -17.59 12.04
C GLN A 383 -94.20 -16.30 11.45
N ILE A 384 -95.02 -15.25 11.42
CA ILE A 384 -94.62 -13.89 11.02
C ILE A 384 -95.20 -12.96 12.08
N GLU A 385 -94.38 -12.07 12.62
CA GLU A 385 -94.76 -11.07 13.59
C GLU A 385 -94.64 -9.67 12.94
N GLY A 386 -95.76 -8.95 12.80
CA GLY A 386 -95.81 -7.62 12.16
C GLY A 386 -97.01 -7.41 11.22
N ASP A 387 -97.07 -6.23 10.60
CA ASP A 387 -98.17 -5.84 9.69
C ASP A 387 -97.98 -6.40 8.27
N ILE A 388 -99.02 -7.07 7.77
CA ILE A 388 -99.11 -7.60 6.39
C ILE A 388 -100.22 -6.85 5.60
N ALA A 389 -100.85 -5.84 6.20
CA ALA A 389 -102.10 -5.22 5.73
C ALA A 389 -101.91 -3.95 4.88
N LYS A 390 -102.85 -3.69 3.96
CA LYS A 390 -102.86 -2.49 3.09
C LYS A 390 -104.19 -1.72 3.24
N THR A 391 -104.12 -0.40 3.41
CA THR A 391 -105.28 0.48 3.63
C THR A 391 -105.64 1.28 2.39
N TYR A 392 -106.93 1.46 2.16
CA TYR A 392 -107.52 2.23 1.07
C TYR A 392 -108.55 3.23 1.63
N VAL A 393 -108.67 4.41 1.03
CA VAL A 393 -109.67 5.43 1.39
C VAL A 393 -110.59 5.64 0.19
N VAL A 394 -111.87 5.30 0.35
CA VAL A 394 -112.88 5.44 -0.70
C VAL A 394 -113.75 6.66 -0.38
N ASN A 395 -114.02 7.53 -1.36
CA ASN A 395 -114.92 8.68 -1.20
C ASN A 395 -115.61 9.00 -2.54
N GLY A 396 -116.81 8.45 -2.76
CA GLY A 396 -117.58 8.61 -4.01
C GLY A 396 -116.96 7.98 -5.28
N ASN A 397 -115.65 7.71 -5.27
CA ASN A 397 -114.91 7.07 -6.36
C ASN A 397 -114.81 5.56 -6.15
N SER A 398 -114.75 4.80 -7.24
CA SER A 398 -114.48 3.36 -7.16
C SER A 398 -112.98 3.08 -6.98
N ILE A 399 -112.63 2.07 -6.18
CA ILE A 399 -111.25 1.61 -6.00
C ILE A 399 -111.07 0.24 -6.64
N TYR A 400 -110.08 0.13 -7.51
CA TYR A 400 -109.65 -1.14 -8.05
C TYR A 400 -108.66 -1.82 -7.11
N ILE A 401 -109.02 -3.00 -6.63
CA ILE A 401 -108.14 -3.92 -5.91
C ILE A 401 -107.72 -5.01 -6.89
N PRO A 402 -106.42 -5.12 -7.23
CA PRO A 402 -105.94 -6.19 -8.10
C PRO A 402 -106.12 -7.57 -7.44
N PRO A 403 -106.15 -8.66 -8.22
CA PRO A 403 -106.22 -10.02 -7.69
C PRO A 403 -105.15 -10.27 -6.63
N GLN A 404 -105.55 -10.84 -5.49
CA GLN A 404 -104.65 -11.16 -4.38
C GLN A 404 -104.28 -12.64 -4.39
N MET A 405 -103.08 -12.99 -3.94
CA MET A 405 -102.58 -14.38 -3.97
C MET A 405 -103.23 -15.31 -2.94
N PHE A 406 -103.96 -14.75 -1.98
CA PHE A 406 -104.67 -15.48 -0.93
C PHE A 406 -106.02 -14.80 -0.68
N ASP A 407 -106.94 -15.54 -0.05
CA ASP A 407 -108.20 -14.95 0.40
C ASP A 407 -107.89 -13.77 1.33
N MET A 408 -108.59 -12.66 1.11
CA MET A 408 -108.43 -11.45 1.91
C MET A 408 -109.71 -11.12 2.65
N ASN A 409 -109.56 -10.65 3.87
CA ASN A 409 -110.61 -9.95 4.58
C ASN A 409 -110.50 -8.48 4.21
N LEU A 410 -111.51 -8.00 3.51
CA LEU A 410 -111.76 -6.58 3.30
C LEU A 410 -112.62 -6.10 4.45
N VAL A 411 -112.03 -5.37 5.38
CA VAL A 411 -112.73 -4.93 6.57
C VAL A 411 -112.96 -3.42 6.47
N CYS A 412 -114.21 -3.03 6.62
CA CYS A 412 -114.71 -1.70 6.29
C CYS A 412 -115.47 -1.13 7.49
N MET A 413 -115.28 0.16 7.78
CA MET A 413 -116.06 0.87 8.79
C MET A 413 -117.09 1.77 8.10
N MET A 414 -118.37 1.42 8.16
CA MET A 414 -119.42 2.10 7.39
C MET A 414 -120.78 2.11 8.10
N GLY A 415 -121.76 2.85 7.56
CA GLY A 415 -123.11 2.91 8.12
C GLY A 415 -123.93 1.62 7.91
N ASP A 416 -125.24 1.68 8.18
CA ASP A 416 -126.15 0.55 7.97
C ASP A 416 -126.47 0.31 6.49
N PHE A 417 -125.45 -0.02 5.73
CA PHE A 417 -125.55 -0.34 4.32
C PHE A 417 -124.45 -1.30 3.86
N ASN A 418 -124.59 -1.81 2.64
CA ASN A 418 -123.65 -2.74 2.06
C ASN A 418 -122.87 -2.11 0.91
N ILE A 419 -121.58 -2.44 0.82
CA ILE A 419 -120.77 -2.07 -0.35
C ILE A 419 -121.15 -2.92 -1.55
N ARG A 420 -120.83 -2.37 -2.73
CA ARG A 420 -120.92 -3.11 -3.98
C ARG A 420 -119.53 -3.47 -4.47
N LEU A 421 -119.27 -4.76 -4.63
CA LEU A 421 -118.06 -5.24 -5.30
C LEU A 421 -118.42 -5.60 -6.73
N ASN A 422 -117.67 -5.05 -7.69
CA ASN A 422 -117.90 -5.26 -9.12
C ASN A 422 -119.36 -4.95 -9.54
N GLY A 423 -119.96 -3.92 -8.95
CA GLY A 423 -121.34 -3.51 -9.23
C GLY A 423 -122.43 -4.38 -8.58
N ALA A 424 -122.10 -5.47 -7.88
CA ALA A 424 -123.08 -6.28 -7.15
C ALA A 424 -123.03 -5.98 -5.65
N GLU A 425 -124.18 -5.84 -5.00
CA GLU A 425 -124.27 -5.68 -3.54
C GLU A 425 -123.72 -6.92 -2.82
N GLN A 426 -122.88 -6.68 -1.82
CA GLN A 426 -122.24 -7.74 -1.05
C GLN A 426 -122.76 -7.77 0.37
N TRP A 427 -123.00 -8.97 0.87
CA TRP A 427 -123.31 -9.18 2.27
C TRP A 427 -122.02 -9.46 3.04
N PRO A 428 -121.78 -8.76 4.16
CA PRO A 428 -120.60 -9.01 4.96
C PRO A 428 -120.66 -10.40 5.58
N VAL A 429 -119.53 -11.09 5.62
CA VAL A 429 -119.38 -12.34 6.39
C VAL A 429 -119.44 -12.09 7.89
N LEU A 430 -119.15 -10.86 8.32
CA LEU A 430 -119.29 -10.40 9.69
C LEU A 430 -119.69 -8.92 9.70
N SER A 431 -120.75 -8.57 10.44
CA SER A 431 -121.21 -7.20 10.62
C SER A 431 -121.45 -6.94 12.10
N VAL A 432 -120.75 -5.96 12.67
CA VAL A 432 -120.84 -5.62 14.09
C VAL A 432 -121.12 -4.14 14.22
N GLU A 433 -122.22 -3.78 14.91
CA GLU A 433 -122.55 -2.40 15.24
C GLU A 433 -121.56 -1.89 16.29
N ILE A 434 -120.86 -0.80 15.99
CA ILE A 434 -119.85 -0.21 16.87
C ILE A 434 -120.28 1.11 17.48
N ALA A 435 -121.27 1.78 16.92
CA ALA A 435 -121.83 3.00 17.48
C ALA A 435 -123.24 3.24 16.97
N ARG A 436 -124.07 3.87 17.80
CA ARG A 436 -125.44 4.29 17.49
C ARG A 436 -125.69 5.69 18.03
N TRP A 437 -126.25 6.57 17.23
CA TRP A 437 -126.57 7.93 17.66
C TRP A 437 -127.93 8.38 17.11
N GLN A 438 -128.63 9.21 17.88
CA GLN A 438 -129.91 9.74 17.47
C GLN A 438 -129.69 10.85 16.43
N THR A 439 -130.21 10.67 15.22
CA THR A 439 -130.04 11.61 14.10
C THR A 439 -131.24 12.51 13.87
N GLY A 440 -132.37 12.20 14.51
CA GLY A 440 -133.57 13.01 14.41
C GLY A 440 -134.70 12.46 15.26
N SER A 441 -135.90 12.95 15.00
CA SER A 441 -137.12 12.36 15.51
C SER A 441 -138.27 12.59 14.53
N SER A 442 -139.11 11.59 14.36
CA SER A 442 -140.32 11.67 13.55
C SER A 442 -141.55 11.62 14.45
N TRP A 443 -142.49 12.55 14.24
CA TRP A 443 -143.76 12.54 14.95
C TRP A 443 -144.59 11.32 14.55
N SER A 444 -144.94 10.44 15.48
CA SER A 444 -145.81 9.29 15.20
C SER A 444 -147.16 9.46 15.88
N GLY A 445 -148.20 9.73 15.08
CA GLY A 445 -149.61 9.62 15.46
C GLY A 445 -150.17 10.81 16.24
N GLY A 446 -151.45 11.09 16.01
CA GLY A 446 -152.20 12.24 16.53
C GLY A 446 -152.47 13.29 15.44
N SER A 447 -153.70 13.34 14.91
CA SER A 447 -154.15 14.42 14.03
C SER A 447 -153.97 15.78 14.72
N PRO A 448 -153.59 16.86 14.00
CA PRO A 448 -153.41 18.18 14.59
C PRO A 448 -154.67 18.59 15.39
N GLY A 449 -154.53 18.83 16.69
CA GLY A 449 -155.62 19.28 17.57
C GLY A 449 -156.10 18.28 18.64
N HIS A 450 -155.69 17.01 18.61
CA HIS A 450 -156.00 16.05 19.68
C HIS A 450 -154.70 15.48 20.26
N GLY A 451 -154.34 15.93 21.47
CA GLY A 451 -153.10 15.59 22.15
C GLY A 451 -152.93 14.08 22.36
N GLY A 452 -152.02 13.48 21.61
CA GLY A 452 -151.73 12.04 21.69
C GLY A 452 -150.54 11.58 20.84
N GLY A 453 -149.70 12.50 20.36
CA GLY A 453 -148.52 12.16 19.58
C GLY A 453 -147.23 12.31 20.36
N SER A 454 -146.25 11.47 20.03
CA SER A 454 -144.89 11.57 20.54
C SER A 454 -143.88 11.54 19.40
N TYR A 455 -142.78 12.26 19.60
CA TYR A 455 -141.63 12.18 18.72
C TYR A 455 -140.92 10.85 18.97
N ARG A 456 -140.89 9.97 17.96
CA ARG A 456 -140.06 8.77 17.97
C ARG A 456 -138.66 9.14 17.50
N PRO A 457 -137.60 8.93 18.31
CA PRO A 457 -136.24 9.19 17.89
C PRO A 457 -135.82 8.27 16.73
N SER A 458 -135.14 8.82 15.74
CA SER A 458 -134.48 8.07 14.67
C SER A 458 -132.99 7.95 14.99
N TYR A 459 -132.40 6.80 14.67
CA TYR A 459 -131.00 6.50 14.99
C TYR A 459 -130.25 6.04 13.75
N ASP A 460 -129.01 6.51 13.61
CA ASP A 460 -128.05 5.95 12.66
C ASP A 460 -126.98 5.17 13.43
N SER A 461 -126.43 4.16 12.75
CA SER A 461 -125.46 3.24 13.32
C SER A 461 -124.23 3.10 12.43
N MET A 462 -123.06 2.98 13.05
CA MET A 462 -121.80 2.62 12.39
C MET A 462 -121.50 1.15 12.65
N TYR A 463 -120.98 0.47 11.64
CA TYR A 463 -120.63 -0.95 11.65
C TYR A 463 -119.18 -1.18 11.22
N ILE A 464 -118.55 -2.19 11.80
CA ILE A 464 -117.42 -2.88 11.18
C ILE A 464 -117.98 -4.04 10.38
N LYS A 465 -117.73 -4.02 9.08
CA LYS A 465 -118.19 -5.03 8.13
C LYS A 465 -117.00 -5.69 7.47
N VAL A 466 -116.92 -7.01 7.57
CA VAL A 466 -115.90 -7.84 6.92
C VAL A 466 -116.49 -8.49 5.69
N TYR A 467 -115.83 -8.33 4.56
CA TYR A 467 -116.14 -8.98 3.30
C TYR A 467 -114.98 -9.89 2.92
N ARG A 468 -115.27 -11.07 2.40
CA ARG A 468 -114.23 -11.99 1.93
C ARG A 468 -114.00 -11.75 0.45
N LEU A 469 -112.76 -11.47 0.08
CA LEU A 469 -112.29 -11.45 -1.30
C LEU A 469 -111.58 -12.76 -1.56
N SER A 470 -112.09 -13.56 -2.49
CA SER A 470 -111.45 -14.81 -2.87
C SER A 470 -110.11 -14.56 -3.56
N ALA A 471 -109.13 -15.43 -3.29
CA ALA A 471 -107.85 -15.43 -3.97
C ALA A 471 -108.03 -15.42 -5.50
N GLY A 472 -107.17 -14.72 -6.22
CA GLY A 472 -107.12 -14.69 -7.69
C GLY A 472 -108.22 -13.89 -8.38
N THR A 473 -109.17 -13.30 -7.65
CA THR A 473 -110.25 -12.48 -8.25
C THR A 473 -110.02 -11.00 -7.97
N ALA A 474 -110.03 -10.18 -9.03
CA ALA A 474 -110.00 -8.73 -8.87
C ALA A 474 -111.34 -8.22 -8.32
N ALA A 475 -111.29 -7.21 -7.46
CA ALA A 475 -112.48 -6.59 -6.92
C ALA A 475 -112.40 -5.08 -7.08
N THR A 476 -113.40 -4.51 -7.72
CA THR A 476 -113.62 -3.07 -7.71
C THR A 476 -114.61 -2.74 -6.63
N ILE A 477 -114.17 -2.08 -5.57
CA ILE A 477 -115.07 -1.48 -4.60
C ILE A 477 -115.74 -0.31 -5.30
N SER A 478 -117.05 -0.37 -5.43
CA SER A 478 -117.80 0.67 -6.10
C SER A 478 -117.84 1.91 -5.22
N GLY A 479 -117.73 3.09 -5.82
CA GLY A 479 -118.00 4.37 -5.16
C GLY A 479 -119.48 4.60 -4.83
N THR A 480 -120.28 3.53 -4.69
CA THR A 480 -121.71 3.55 -4.39
C THR A 480 -122.11 2.40 -3.47
N TYR A 481 -123.15 2.59 -2.67
CA TYR A 481 -123.73 1.60 -1.77
C TYR A 481 -125.24 1.41 -2.00
N SER A 482 -125.77 0.33 -1.43
CA SER A 482 -127.22 0.06 -1.38
C SER A 482 -127.80 0.49 -0.04
N TYR A 483 -128.87 1.28 -0.04
CA TYR A 483 -129.58 1.70 1.17
C TYR A 483 -131.08 1.83 0.95
N HIS A 484 -131.87 1.14 1.78
CA HIS A 484 -133.33 1.08 1.70
C HIS A 484 -133.88 0.89 0.26
N GLY A 485 -133.23 0.04 -0.54
CA GLY A 485 -133.65 -0.29 -1.91
C GLY A 485 -133.18 0.69 -2.99
N GLY A 486 -132.41 1.74 -2.66
CA GLY A 486 -131.81 2.68 -3.60
C GLY A 486 -130.28 2.60 -3.69
N VAL A 487 -129.70 3.17 -4.75
CA VAL A 487 -128.24 3.27 -4.95
C VAL A 487 -127.79 4.69 -4.62
N MET A 488 -126.82 4.83 -3.71
CA MET A 488 -126.30 6.14 -3.26
C MET A 488 -124.77 6.21 -3.38
N PRO A 489 -124.16 7.41 -3.53
CA PRO A 489 -122.70 7.57 -3.54
C PRO A 489 -122.08 7.12 -2.22
N LEU A 490 -121.02 6.31 -2.27
CA LEU A 490 -120.34 5.80 -1.09
C LEU A 490 -119.71 6.97 -0.33
N PRO A 491 -120.05 7.15 0.96
CA PRO A 491 -119.44 8.19 1.76
C PRO A 491 -117.93 7.93 1.93
N PRO A 492 -117.16 8.91 2.42
CA PRO A 492 -115.77 8.69 2.79
C PRO A 492 -115.65 7.56 3.82
N HIS A 493 -115.04 6.43 3.44
CA HIS A 493 -114.77 5.31 4.34
C HIS A 493 -113.35 4.80 4.20
N VAL A 494 -112.76 4.45 5.35
CA VAL A 494 -111.48 3.75 5.41
C VAL A 494 -111.74 2.26 5.35
N ILE A 495 -111.01 1.59 4.47
CA ILE A 495 -111.09 0.17 4.24
C ILE A 495 -109.68 -0.40 4.34
N TRP A 496 -109.47 -1.37 5.22
CA TRP A 496 -108.20 -2.10 5.28
C TRP A 496 -108.37 -3.51 4.71
N MET A 497 -107.29 -4.03 4.16
CA MET A 497 -107.20 -5.39 3.67
C MET A 497 -106.20 -6.16 4.51
N SER A 498 -106.66 -7.26 5.09
CA SER A 498 -105.83 -8.21 5.81
C SER A 498 -105.99 -9.61 5.21
N LYS A 499 -105.02 -10.48 5.48
CA LYS A 499 -105.11 -11.90 5.11
C LYS A 499 -106.30 -12.55 5.83
N ALA A 500 -107.07 -13.36 5.10
CA ALA A 500 -108.34 -13.91 5.59
C ALA A 500 -108.24 -15.13 6.50
#